data_AF-A0A1I7MEU9-F1
#
_entry.id   AF-A0A1I7MEU9-F1
#
_cell.length_a   1.000
_cell.length_b   1.000
_cell.length_c   1.000
_cell.angle_alpha   90.00
_cell.angle_beta   90.00
_cell.angle_gamma   90.00
#
_symmetry.space_group_name_H-M   'P 1'
#
loop_
_entity.id
_entity.type
_entity.pdbx_description
1 polymer ?
#
loop_
_entity_poly.entity_id
_entity_poly.type
_entity_poly.pdbx_seq_one_letter_code
_entity_poly.pdbx_strand_id
1 'polypeptide(L)'
;MTELPREEFANPGPLRDALVAAILDGTKTSTTSLHADYAAEGEVLPQAGGRGAVVDSADQVVAVIETTAVDVVRLAEVPWEHARAEGEGHRTVAEWRCDHERFWAECGVAVDDDTLVVLQAFRVVEILQGDTADLTRRRYRRRAQEYTDQLGAMDAVAEPDRVLVERWAQTVQGRILDAGCGPGHWTGHLAGLGHDVVGMDPVEEFVAHARLAHPRVPFRVGSFEDLPDGETYGGVLSWYSLIHLPPSEVRETLARFRDTVPYGGSVLLGFFTADELEPFDHLVAPAWVWPVEQMIELLEEHEFEVLHQERRQDPGVRREHAVVVAVHRRTRGFHASGPQRLRMFNEYGVDWPFWDDDGPMDVDDLPLPEELTSRVLRWAAGFNDEFDWDRGWPSAAQRDAHVAEGHQLFREVQAALPAHLTVELDLWETIVAPPGSVSPPRGR
;
A
#
# COMPACT_ATOMS: atom_id res chain seq x y z
N MET A 1 -0.73 -19.12 -28.85
CA MET A 1 0.50 -18.33 -28.94
C MET A 1 1.55 -19.23 -29.54
N THR A 2 2.20 -18.82 -30.62
CA THR A 2 3.32 -19.59 -31.21
C THR A 2 4.39 -19.76 -30.13
N GLU A 3 4.87 -20.98 -29.93
CA GLU A 3 5.92 -21.29 -28.95
C GLU A 3 7.17 -20.46 -29.30
N LEU A 4 7.53 -19.51 -28.44
CA LEU A 4 8.71 -18.66 -28.64
C LEU A 4 9.97 -19.53 -28.45
N PRO A 5 11.07 -19.27 -29.18
CA PRO A 5 12.34 -19.95 -28.93
C PRO A 5 12.79 -19.67 -27.49
N ARG A 6 13.31 -20.71 -26.83
CA ARG A 6 13.80 -20.60 -25.44
C ARG A 6 15.18 -19.97 -25.44
N GLU A 7 15.39 -19.00 -24.57
CA GLU A 7 16.64 -18.28 -24.38
C GLU A 7 17.23 -18.68 -23.02
N GLU A 8 18.32 -19.44 -23.05
CA GLU A 8 18.97 -20.00 -21.86
C GLU A 8 20.26 -19.24 -21.52
N PHE A 9 20.31 -18.67 -20.32
CA PHE A 9 21.47 -17.92 -19.85
C PHE A 9 22.30 -18.78 -18.89
N ALA A 10 23.30 -19.48 -19.42
CA ALA A 10 24.10 -20.51 -18.73
C ALA A 10 23.29 -21.78 -18.35
N ASN A 11 23.97 -22.81 -17.84
CA ASN A 11 23.34 -24.06 -17.37
C ASN A 11 22.51 -23.83 -16.08
N PRO A 12 21.50 -24.68 -15.79
CA PRO A 12 20.71 -24.58 -14.56
C PRO A 12 21.58 -24.55 -13.30
N GLY A 13 21.31 -23.60 -12.41
CA GLY A 13 22.05 -23.40 -11.16
C GLY A 13 22.30 -21.93 -10.81
N PRO A 14 23.15 -21.64 -9.81
CA PRO A 14 23.30 -20.29 -9.25
C PRO A 14 23.70 -19.21 -10.26
N LEU A 15 24.44 -19.58 -11.32
CA LEU A 15 24.82 -18.65 -12.37
C LEU A 15 23.61 -18.26 -13.23
N ARG A 16 22.82 -19.23 -13.71
CA ARG A 16 21.59 -18.95 -14.45
C ARG A 16 20.62 -18.12 -13.61
N ASP A 17 20.45 -18.46 -12.34
CA ASP A 17 19.57 -17.70 -11.44
C ASP A 17 20.00 -16.24 -11.31
N ALA A 18 21.32 -15.98 -11.20
CA ALA A 18 21.86 -14.64 -11.15
C ALA A 18 21.69 -13.88 -12.49
N LEU A 19 21.94 -14.54 -13.62
CA LEU A 19 21.80 -13.93 -14.96
C LEU A 19 20.33 -13.63 -15.28
N VAL A 20 19.42 -14.55 -14.99
CA VAL A 20 17.98 -14.36 -15.15
C VAL A 20 17.49 -13.24 -14.26
N ALA A 21 17.92 -13.17 -13.00
CA ALA A 21 17.58 -12.05 -12.12
C ALA A 21 18.07 -10.71 -12.70
N ALA A 22 19.29 -10.67 -13.23
CA ALA A 22 19.85 -9.49 -13.89
C ALA A 22 19.11 -9.10 -15.17
N ILE A 23 18.54 -10.06 -15.91
CA ILE A 23 17.69 -9.77 -17.07
C ILE A 23 16.37 -9.15 -16.62
N LEU A 24 15.71 -9.76 -15.64
CA LEU A 24 14.41 -9.31 -15.13
C LEU A 24 14.50 -7.88 -14.58
N ASP A 25 15.56 -7.58 -13.81
CA ASP A 25 15.80 -6.23 -13.27
C ASP A 25 16.39 -5.23 -14.27
N GLY A 26 16.75 -5.69 -15.48
CA GLY A 26 17.27 -4.88 -16.58
C GLY A 26 18.75 -4.51 -16.45
N THR A 27 19.49 -5.12 -15.54
CA THR A 27 20.95 -4.99 -15.43
C THR A 27 21.67 -5.66 -16.59
N LYS A 28 21.18 -6.82 -17.03
CA LYS A 28 21.66 -7.54 -18.21
C LYS A 28 20.76 -7.23 -19.40
N THR A 29 21.31 -6.50 -20.37
CA THR A 29 20.66 -6.16 -21.65
C THR A 29 21.46 -6.64 -22.85
N SER A 30 22.52 -7.42 -22.60
CA SER A 30 23.28 -8.07 -23.65
C SER A 30 23.81 -9.43 -23.20
N THR A 31 24.19 -10.23 -24.18
CA THR A 31 24.87 -11.52 -23.98
C THR A 31 25.86 -11.78 -25.10
N THR A 32 26.84 -12.63 -24.82
CA THR A 32 27.86 -13.06 -25.77
C THR A 32 27.84 -14.57 -25.90
N SER A 33 27.86 -15.04 -27.14
CA SER A 33 27.98 -16.46 -27.49
C SER A 33 29.07 -16.66 -28.55
N LEU A 34 29.57 -17.88 -28.70
CA LEU A 34 30.53 -18.16 -29.76
C LEU A 34 29.79 -18.27 -31.09
N HIS A 35 30.32 -17.62 -32.13
CA HIS A 35 29.77 -17.77 -33.48
C HIS A 35 29.84 -19.23 -33.96
N ALA A 36 30.82 -19.99 -33.48
CA ALA A 36 30.99 -21.40 -33.82
C ALA A 36 29.85 -22.30 -33.32
N ASP A 37 29.21 -21.95 -32.19
CA ASP A 37 28.16 -22.77 -31.56
C ASP A 37 26.92 -22.83 -32.47
N TYR A 38 26.49 -21.70 -33.04
CA TYR A 38 25.37 -21.65 -33.98
C TYR A 38 25.58 -22.58 -35.19
N ALA A 39 26.79 -22.59 -35.75
CA ALA A 39 27.11 -23.47 -36.88
C ALA A 39 27.16 -24.95 -36.48
N ALA A 40 27.64 -25.26 -35.27
CA ALA A 40 27.73 -26.62 -34.76
C ALA A 40 26.34 -27.20 -34.43
N GLU A 41 25.43 -26.38 -33.92
CA GLU A 41 24.08 -26.75 -33.49
C GLU A 41 23.04 -26.63 -34.62
N GLY A 42 23.43 -26.04 -35.77
CA GLY A 42 22.54 -25.81 -36.90
C GLY A 42 21.54 -24.69 -36.65
N GLU A 43 21.85 -23.80 -35.71
CA GLU A 43 21.04 -22.65 -35.34
C GLU A 43 21.33 -21.44 -36.22
N VAL A 44 20.32 -20.58 -36.37
CA VAL A 44 20.47 -19.31 -37.08
C VAL A 44 20.86 -18.24 -36.07
N LEU A 45 21.78 -17.36 -36.45
CA LEU A 45 22.12 -16.19 -35.63
C LEU A 45 20.85 -15.41 -35.26
N PRO A 46 20.78 -14.85 -34.03
CA PRO A 46 19.68 -13.99 -33.64
C PRO A 46 19.56 -12.81 -34.59
N GLN A 47 18.35 -12.25 -34.69
CA GLN A 47 18.06 -11.09 -35.54
C GLN A 47 17.35 -10.03 -34.73
N ALA A 48 17.63 -8.76 -35.04
CA ALA A 48 16.89 -7.64 -34.47
C ALA A 48 15.39 -7.78 -34.75
N GLY A 49 14.56 -7.57 -33.73
CA GLY A 49 13.12 -7.82 -33.72
C GLY A 49 12.71 -9.26 -33.39
N GLY A 50 13.67 -10.20 -33.30
CA GLY A 50 13.43 -11.56 -32.82
C GLY A 50 13.00 -11.56 -31.36
N ARG A 51 12.06 -12.44 -31.00
CA ARG A 51 11.56 -12.61 -29.63
C ARG A 51 11.92 -13.99 -29.09
N GLY A 52 12.33 -14.04 -27.83
CA GLY A 52 12.70 -15.27 -27.14
C GLY A 52 12.14 -15.31 -25.71
N ALA A 53 11.91 -16.52 -25.21
CA ALA A 53 11.38 -16.81 -23.89
C ALA A 53 12.53 -17.14 -22.93
N VAL A 54 12.78 -16.26 -21.96
CA VAL A 54 13.81 -16.46 -20.92
C VAL A 54 13.32 -17.51 -19.94
N VAL A 55 14.19 -18.47 -19.62
CA VAL A 55 13.87 -19.59 -18.73
C VAL A 55 14.75 -19.63 -17.50
N ASP A 56 14.17 -19.96 -16.35
CA ASP A 56 14.90 -20.10 -15.09
C ASP A 56 15.58 -21.48 -14.96
N SER A 57 16.19 -21.75 -13.80
CA SER A 57 16.80 -23.05 -13.51
C SER A 57 15.80 -24.18 -13.26
N ALA A 58 14.51 -23.86 -13.08
CA ALA A 58 13.41 -24.81 -12.99
C ALA A 58 12.70 -25.03 -14.34
N ASP A 59 13.31 -24.53 -15.42
CA ASP A 59 12.82 -24.64 -16.80
C ASP A 59 11.48 -23.90 -17.05
N GLN A 60 11.11 -22.99 -16.15
CA GLN A 60 9.91 -22.14 -16.27
C GLN A 60 10.21 -20.90 -17.10
N VAL A 61 9.25 -20.49 -17.93
CA VAL A 61 9.36 -19.23 -18.69
C VAL A 61 9.04 -18.06 -17.76
N VAL A 62 10.02 -17.18 -17.53
CA VAL A 62 9.90 -16.06 -16.58
C VAL A 62 9.81 -14.71 -17.25
N ALA A 63 10.25 -14.57 -18.51
CA ALA A 63 10.13 -13.34 -19.29
C ALA A 63 10.16 -13.59 -20.79
N VAL A 64 9.73 -12.59 -21.56
CA VAL A 64 9.96 -12.49 -23.00
C VAL A 64 10.92 -11.34 -23.25
N ILE A 65 11.96 -11.60 -24.04
CA ILE A 65 12.90 -10.58 -24.52
C ILE A 65 12.74 -10.36 -26.02
N GLU A 66 13.08 -9.16 -26.47
CA GLU A 66 13.22 -8.81 -27.89
C GLU A 66 14.66 -8.39 -28.16
N THR A 67 15.29 -9.05 -29.14
CA THR A 67 16.62 -8.71 -29.62
C THR A 67 16.58 -7.35 -30.33
N THR A 68 17.42 -6.41 -29.90
CA THR A 68 17.47 -5.05 -30.44
C THR A 68 18.61 -4.85 -31.43
N ALA A 69 19.72 -5.57 -31.25
CA ALA A 69 20.87 -5.54 -32.15
C ALA A 69 21.66 -6.85 -32.06
N VAL A 70 22.33 -7.21 -33.16
CA VAL A 70 23.23 -8.36 -33.23
C VAL A 70 24.44 -7.98 -34.07
N ASP A 71 25.63 -8.15 -33.51
CA ASP A 71 26.91 -7.93 -34.18
C ASP A 71 27.78 -9.17 -34.07
N VAL A 72 28.58 -9.45 -35.10
CA VAL A 72 29.60 -10.51 -35.05
C VAL A 72 30.96 -9.85 -35.12
N VAL A 73 31.74 -9.99 -34.06
CA VAL A 73 33.06 -9.35 -33.92
C VAL A 73 34.11 -10.36 -33.50
N ARG A 74 35.38 -9.99 -33.64
CA ARG A 74 36.47 -10.73 -33.01
C ARG A 74 36.42 -10.51 -31.50
N LEU A 75 36.80 -11.52 -30.71
CA LEU A 75 36.81 -11.43 -29.25
C LEU A 75 37.67 -10.26 -28.75
N ALA A 76 38.77 -9.94 -29.43
CA ALA A 76 39.61 -8.79 -29.12
C ALA A 76 38.95 -7.42 -29.37
N GLU A 77 37.86 -7.37 -30.13
CA GLU A 77 37.17 -6.15 -30.58
C GLU A 77 35.84 -5.91 -29.85
N VAL A 78 35.51 -6.72 -28.83
CA VAL A 78 34.30 -6.53 -28.04
C VAL A 78 34.32 -5.15 -27.37
N PRO A 79 33.34 -4.28 -27.65
CA PRO A 79 33.33 -2.94 -27.08
C PRO A 79 32.97 -2.99 -25.59
N TRP A 80 33.56 -2.10 -24.80
CA TRP A 80 33.31 -2.02 -23.37
C TRP A 80 31.82 -1.81 -23.04
N GLU A 81 31.10 -1.08 -23.88
CA GLU A 81 29.66 -0.83 -23.68
C GLU A 81 28.82 -2.11 -23.72
N HIS A 82 29.18 -3.07 -24.57
CA HIS A 82 28.55 -4.39 -24.63
C HIS A 82 28.91 -5.22 -23.39
N ALA A 83 30.19 -5.33 -23.07
CA ALA A 83 30.66 -6.08 -21.90
C ALA A 83 30.01 -5.56 -20.59
N ARG A 84 29.88 -4.23 -20.46
CA ARG A 84 29.20 -3.59 -19.33
C ARG A 84 27.69 -3.88 -19.33
N ALA A 85 27.06 -3.96 -20.50
CA ALA A 85 25.63 -4.23 -20.65
C ALA A 85 25.25 -5.68 -20.34
N GLU A 86 26.23 -6.59 -20.19
CA GLU A 86 25.97 -7.95 -19.71
C GLU A 86 25.61 -7.99 -18.23
N GLY A 87 25.87 -6.91 -17.48
CA GLY A 87 25.37 -6.76 -16.11
C GLY A 87 26.04 -7.65 -15.06
N GLU A 88 27.16 -8.29 -15.38
CA GLU A 88 27.82 -9.30 -14.53
C GLU A 88 28.82 -8.72 -13.52
N GLY A 89 28.88 -7.39 -13.38
CA GLY A 89 29.67 -6.71 -12.36
C GLY A 89 31.13 -6.41 -12.74
N HIS A 90 31.53 -6.64 -13.98
CA HIS A 90 32.86 -6.28 -14.49
C HIS A 90 33.07 -4.76 -14.51
N ARG A 91 34.31 -4.31 -14.33
CA ARG A 91 34.69 -2.88 -14.37
C ARG A 91 35.52 -2.53 -15.60
N THR A 92 36.05 -3.53 -16.29
CA THR A 92 36.82 -3.38 -17.52
C THR A 92 36.54 -4.53 -18.48
N VAL A 93 36.77 -4.31 -19.78
CA VAL A 93 36.65 -5.36 -20.81
C VAL A 93 37.62 -6.52 -20.55
N ALA A 94 38.77 -6.27 -19.91
CA ALA A 94 39.74 -7.30 -19.58
C ALA A 94 39.25 -8.25 -18.48
N GLU A 95 38.55 -7.72 -17.46
CA GLU A 95 37.90 -8.55 -16.43
C GLU A 95 36.81 -9.42 -17.05
N TRP A 96 35.93 -8.82 -17.85
CA TRP A 96 34.87 -9.51 -18.59
C TRP A 96 35.44 -10.65 -19.46
N ARG A 97 36.50 -10.34 -20.21
CA ARG A 97 37.17 -11.29 -21.10
C ARG A 97 37.77 -12.47 -20.33
N CYS A 98 38.44 -12.20 -19.21
CA CYS A 98 39.04 -13.26 -18.39
C CYS A 98 37.99 -14.27 -17.88
N ASP A 99 36.80 -13.80 -17.49
CA ASP A 99 35.73 -14.67 -17.02
C ASP A 99 35.10 -15.48 -18.16
N HIS A 100 34.92 -14.87 -19.34
CA HIS A 100 34.42 -15.56 -20.53
C HIS A 100 35.39 -16.63 -21.05
N GLU A 101 36.69 -16.31 -21.14
CA GLU A 101 37.72 -17.28 -21.51
C GLU A 101 37.77 -18.46 -20.53
N ARG A 102 37.60 -18.20 -19.23
CA ARG A 102 37.49 -19.26 -18.23
C ARG A 102 36.25 -20.13 -18.45
N PHE A 103 35.09 -19.51 -18.66
CA PHE A 103 33.83 -20.22 -18.91
C PHE A 103 33.92 -21.13 -20.14
N TRP A 104 34.40 -20.62 -21.28
CA TRP A 104 34.56 -21.43 -22.48
C TRP A 104 35.60 -22.53 -22.32
N ALA A 105 36.70 -22.27 -21.60
CA ALA A 105 37.70 -23.29 -21.30
C ALA A 105 37.12 -24.43 -20.43
N GLU A 106 36.25 -24.12 -19.46
CA GLU A 106 35.51 -25.13 -18.67
C GLU A 106 34.56 -25.97 -19.53
N CYS A 107 34.00 -25.37 -20.59
CA CYS A 107 33.23 -26.07 -21.63
C CYS A 107 34.11 -26.82 -22.66
N GLY A 108 35.44 -26.78 -22.52
CA GLY A 108 36.38 -27.46 -23.40
C GLY A 108 36.69 -26.71 -24.70
N VAL A 109 36.33 -25.41 -24.79
CA VAL A 109 36.58 -24.56 -25.95
C VAL A 109 37.69 -23.57 -25.63
N ALA A 110 38.79 -23.66 -26.37
CA ALA A 110 39.85 -22.66 -26.32
C ALA A 110 39.55 -21.54 -27.31
N VAL A 111 39.62 -20.29 -26.84
CA VAL A 111 39.39 -19.09 -27.64
C VAL A 111 40.64 -18.21 -27.66
N ASP A 112 40.76 -17.37 -28.68
CA ASP A 112 41.83 -16.42 -28.90
C ASP A 112 41.30 -15.07 -29.43
N ASP A 113 42.20 -14.12 -29.71
CA ASP A 113 41.85 -12.78 -30.17
C ASP A 113 41.02 -12.76 -31.46
N ASP A 114 41.21 -13.73 -32.35
CA ASP A 114 40.55 -13.81 -33.66
C ASP A 114 39.27 -14.66 -33.62
N THR A 115 38.95 -15.26 -32.47
CA THR A 115 37.72 -16.02 -32.27
C THR A 115 36.50 -15.11 -32.47
N LEU A 116 35.58 -15.53 -33.34
CA LEU A 116 34.36 -14.77 -33.62
C LEU A 116 33.31 -15.04 -32.53
N VAL A 117 32.78 -13.95 -31.99
CA VAL A 117 31.70 -13.94 -31.00
C VAL A 117 30.49 -13.20 -31.55
N VAL A 118 29.31 -13.63 -31.11
CA VAL A 118 28.03 -13.01 -31.43
C VAL A 118 27.64 -12.17 -30.22
N LEU A 119 27.53 -10.86 -30.45
CA LEU A 119 27.08 -9.89 -29.48
C LEU A 119 25.59 -9.67 -29.70
N GLN A 120 24.76 -10.10 -28.75
CA GLN A 120 23.32 -9.89 -28.81
C GLN A 120 22.92 -8.85 -27.76
N ALA A 121 22.29 -7.77 -28.20
CA ALA A 121 21.62 -6.82 -27.33
C ALA A 121 20.11 -7.10 -27.35
N PHE A 122 19.45 -6.94 -26.20
CA PHE A 122 18.03 -7.20 -26.06
C PHE A 122 17.38 -6.30 -25.01
N ARG A 123 16.05 -6.26 -25.03
CA ARG A 123 15.21 -5.66 -23.99
C ARG A 123 14.16 -6.65 -23.53
N VAL A 124 13.80 -6.60 -22.25
CA VAL A 124 12.63 -7.31 -21.74
C VAL A 124 11.37 -6.63 -22.29
N VAL A 125 10.48 -7.41 -22.90
CA VAL A 125 9.18 -6.93 -23.41
C VAL A 125 8.01 -7.37 -22.54
N GLU A 126 8.16 -8.47 -21.80
CA GLU A 126 7.12 -9.00 -20.90
C GLU A 126 7.79 -9.79 -19.77
N ILE A 127 7.28 -9.69 -18.56
CA ILE A 127 7.69 -10.53 -17.42
C ILE A 127 6.49 -11.40 -17.07
N LEU A 128 6.71 -12.71 -17.06
CA LEU A 128 5.67 -13.73 -16.99
C LEU A 128 5.57 -14.38 -15.60
N GLN A 129 6.66 -14.34 -14.82
CA GLN A 129 6.70 -14.77 -13.42
C GLN A 129 7.65 -13.89 -12.61
N GLY A 130 7.17 -13.45 -11.45
CA GLY A 130 7.89 -12.57 -10.52
C GLY A 130 6.89 -11.68 -9.80
N ASP A 131 7.02 -11.56 -8.49
CA ASP A 131 6.27 -10.58 -7.71
C ASP A 131 6.65 -9.17 -8.21
N THR A 132 5.67 -8.40 -8.68
CA THR A 132 5.85 -7.03 -9.19
C THR A 132 6.53 -6.15 -8.13
N ALA A 133 6.26 -6.40 -6.85
CA ALA A 133 6.86 -5.70 -5.73
C ALA A 133 8.37 -6.04 -5.60
N ASP A 134 8.78 -7.31 -5.71
CA ASP A 134 10.19 -7.71 -5.64
C ASP A 134 11.00 -7.13 -6.81
N LEU A 135 10.43 -7.13 -8.02
CA LEU A 135 11.06 -6.50 -9.18
C LEU A 135 11.24 -5.00 -8.99
N THR A 136 10.18 -4.31 -8.55
CA THR A 136 10.22 -2.87 -8.27
C THR A 136 11.29 -2.54 -7.24
N ARG A 137 11.35 -3.31 -6.15
CA ARG A 137 12.37 -3.19 -5.10
C ARG A 137 13.79 -3.32 -5.66
N ARG A 138 14.06 -4.30 -6.53
CA ARG A 138 15.36 -4.49 -7.17
C ARG A 138 15.76 -3.31 -8.05
N ARG A 139 14.81 -2.76 -8.81
CA ARG A 139 15.06 -1.60 -9.67
C ARG A 139 15.33 -0.32 -8.88
N TYR A 140 14.62 -0.10 -7.78
CA TYR A 140 14.93 0.99 -6.85
C TYR A 140 16.30 0.82 -6.20
N ARG A 141 16.64 -0.38 -5.72
CA ARG A 141 17.99 -0.69 -5.21
C ARG A 141 19.08 -0.25 -6.20
N ARG A 142 18.91 -0.57 -7.48
CA ARG A 142 19.88 -0.21 -8.54
C ARG A 142 20.06 1.29 -8.70
N ARG A 143 18.98 2.07 -8.57
CA ARG A 143 19.00 3.53 -8.72
C ARG A 143 19.04 4.25 -7.37
N ALA A 144 19.23 3.54 -6.26
CA ALA A 144 19.05 4.11 -4.93
C ALA A 144 19.96 5.30 -4.70
N GLN A 145 21.23 5.23 -5.14
CA GLN A 145 22.15 6.35 -5.05
C GLN A 145 21.70 7.54 -5.92
N GLU A 146 21.38 7.30 -7.20
CA GLU A 146 20.91 8.34 -8.13
C GLU A 146 19.62 9.02 -7.62
N TYR A 147 18.67 8.22 -7.14
CA TYR A 147 17.41 8.68 -6.58
C TYR A 147 17.62 9.50 -5.32
N THR A 148 18.52 9.04 -4.44
CA THR A 148 18.90 9.77 -3.22
C THR A 148 19.53 11.12 -3.56
N ASP A 149 20.44 11.17 -4.52
CA ASP A 149 21.13 12.39 -4.92
C ASP A 149 20.19 13.41 -5.58
N GLN A 150 19.19 12.95 -6.34
CA GLN A 150 18.28 13.82 -7.10
C GLN A 150 16.99 14.19 -6.35
N LEU A 151 16.43 13.26 -5.58
CA LEU A 151 15.09 13.36 -4.98
C LEU A 151 15.08 13.11 -3.47
N GLY A 152 16.21 12.74 -2.88
CA GLY A 152 16.32 12.38 -1.45
C GLY A 152 16.44 13.57 -0.50
N ALA A 153 16.15 14.78 -0.95
CA ALA A 153 16.21 16.00 -0.13
C ALA A 153 14.89 16.76 -0.19
N MET A 154 14.49 17.37 0.93
CA MET A 154 13.27 18.19 1.00
C MET A 154 13.27 19.37 0.04
N ASP A 155 14.44 19.88 -0.37
CA ASP A 155 14.57 20.95 -1.35
C ASP A 155 14.07 20.55 -2.76
N ALA A 156 13.96 19.25 -3.04
CA ALA A 156 13.41 18.71 -4.28
C ALA A 156 11.87 18.57 -4.25
N VAL A 157 11.25 18.72 -3.08
CA VAL A 157 9.80 18.60 -2.90
C VAL A 157 9.13 19.94 -3.25
N ALA A 158 8.03 19.88 -4.00
CA ALA A 158 7.28 21.09 -4.33
C ALA A 158 6.69 21.73 -3.08
N GLU A 159 6.78 23.06 -2.97
CA GLU A 159 6.29 23.80 -1.79
C GLU A 159 4.82 23.48 -1.41
N PRO A 160 3.87 23.35 -2.36
CA PRO A 160 2.50 23.00 -2.00
C PRO A 160 2.38 21.62 -1.34
N ASP A 161 3.18 20.64 -1.77
CA ASP A 161 3.20 19.30 -1.19
C ASP A 161 3.75 19.34 0.23
N ARG A 162 4.82 20.11 0.46
CA ARG A 162 5.36 20.38 1.80
C ARG A 162 4.30 20.95 2.73
N VAL A 163 3.62 22.01 2.31
CA VAL A 163 2.58 22.66 3.13
C VAL A 163 1.42 21.70 3.44
N LEU A 164 1.02 20.87 2.47
CA LEU A 164 -0.06 19.90 2.64
C LEU A 164 0.32 18.82 3.66
N VAL A 165 1.46 18.16 3.48
CA VAL A 165 1.92 17.08 4.37
C VAL A 165 2.17 17.61 5.79
N GLU A 166 2.75 18.80 5.95
CA GLU A 166 2.94 19.42 7.27
C GLU A 166 1.62 19.69 7.98
N ARG A 167 0.61 20.22 7.26
CA ARG A 167 -0.71 20.47 7.84
C ARG A 167 -1.41 19.18 8.25
N TRP A 168 -1.31 18.14 7.44
CA TRP A 168 -1.84 16.82 7.78
C TRP A 168 -1.12 16.23 9.01
N ALA A 169 0.21 16.28 9.06
CA ALA A 169 0.97 15.75 10.19
C ALA A 169 0.62 16.45 11.52
N GLN A 170 0.22 17.73 11.49
CA GLN A 170 -0.26 18.48 12.66
C GLN A 170 -1.61 17.99 13.20
N THR A 171 -2.44 17.33 12.39
CA THR A 171 -3.74 16.80 12.85
C THR A 171 -3.62 15.38 13.41
N VAL A 172 -2.57 14.64 13.03
CA VAL A 172 -2.36 13.26 13.48
C VAL A 172 -2.10 13.19 14.98
N GLN A 173 -2.88 12.35 15.66
CA GLN A 173 -2.66 11.99 17.06
C GLN A 173 -1.97 10.63 17.15
N GLY A 174 -0.76 10.58 17.71
CA GLY A 174 0.04 9.37 17.82
C GLY A 174 1.17 9.30 16.80
N ARG A 175 1.77 8.11 16.64
CA ARG A 175 2.91 7.90 15.75
C ARG A 175 2.48 7.88 14.28
N ILE A 176 3.24 8.55 13.42
CA ILE A 176 3.11 8.52 11.96
C ILE A 176 3.98 7.39 11.40
N LEU A 177 3.41 6.60 10.49
CA LEU A 177 4.17 5.73 9.59
C LEU A 177 4.39 6.45 8.25
N ASP A 178 5.64 6.65 7.87
CA ASP A 178 6.01 7.03 6.51
C ASP A 178 6.27 5.74 5.71
N ALA A 179 5.26 5.31 4.95
CA ALA A 179 5.15 4.01 4.32
C ALA A 179 5.66 4.07 2.87
N GLY A 180 6.79 3.42 2.61
CA GLY A 180 7.60 3.64 1.41
C GLY A 180 8.42 4.92 1.52
N CYS A 181 9.13 5.10 2.63
CA CYS A 181 9.83 6.34 2.97
C CYS A 181 11.01 6.68 2.05
N GLY A 182 11.45 5.74 1.21
CA GLY A 182 12.62 5.85 0.36
C GLY A 182 13.85 6.32 1.16
N PRO A 183 14.63 7.31 0.67
CA PRO A 183 15.84 7.79 1.35
C PRO A 183 15.56 8.56 2.66
N GLY A 184 14.29 8.68 3.08
CA GLY A 184 13.89 9.14 4.41
C GLY A 184 13.70 10.65 4.56
N HIS A 185 13.58 11.40 3.45
CA HIS A 185 13.49 12.87 3.49
C HIS A 185 12.23 13.35 4.21
N TRP A 186 11.05 12.77 3.91
CA TRP A 186 9.80 13.08 4.63
C TRP A 186 9.87 12.67 6.10
N THR A 187 10.30 11.44 6.38
CA THR A 187 10.47 10.94 7.74
C THR A 187 11.37 11.87 8.57
N GLY A 188 12.53 12.24 8.03
CA GLY A 188 13.49 13.11 8.68
C GLY A 188 12.97 14.53 8.88
N HIS A 189 12.25 15.07 7.89
CA HIS A 189 11.60 16.38 7.95
C HIS A 189 10.53 16.45 9.04
N LEU A 190 9.59 15.51 9.05
CA LEU A 190 8.53 15.43 10.04
C LEU A 190 9.08 15.22 11.46
N ALA A 191 10.12 14.39 11.62
CA ALA A 191 10.81 14.26 12.89
C ALA A 191 11.48 15.58 13.32
N GLY A 192 12.06 16.33 12.38
CA GLY A 192 12.64 17.65 12.62
C GLY A 192 11.63 18.70 13.09
N LEU A 193 10.36 18.56 12.67
CA LEU A 193 9.24 19.37 13.14
C LEU A 193 8.65 18.90 14.49
N GLY A 194 9.13 17.78 15.02
CA GLY A 194 8.76 17.27 16.35
C GLY A 194 7.67 16.20 16.35
N HIS A 195 7.28 15.67 15.18
CA HIS A 195 6.34 14.54 15.10
C HIS A 195 7.01 13.22 15.51
N ASP A 196 6.28 12.34 16.20
CA ASP A 196 6.70 10.94 16.38
C ASP A 196 6.45 10.19 15.07
N VAL A 197 7.51 9.89 14.32
CA VAL A 197 7.42 9.29 12.99
C VAL A 197 8.46 8.18 12.83
N VAL A 198 8.05 7.11 12.14
CA VAL A 198 8.91 6.01 11.72
C VAL A 198 8.82 5.83 10.21
N GLY A 199 9.98 5.69 9.56
CA GLY A 199 10.05 5.39 8.14
C GLY A 199 10.14 3.89 7.90
N MET A 200 9.42 3.38 6.91
CA MET A 200 9.50 2.00 6.47
C MET A 200 9.65 1.94 4.95
N ASP A 201 10.61 1.17 4.47
CA ASP A 201 10.80 0.95 3.04
C ASP A 201 11.35 -0.46 2.78
N PRO A 202 10.91 -1.15 1.70
CA PRO A 202 11.44 -2.47 1.39
C PRO A 202 12.90 -2.39 0.91
N VAL A 203 13.37 -1.28 0.35
CA VAL A 203 14.72 -1.15 -0.22
C VAL A 203 15.74 -0.89 0.89
N GLU A 204 16.59 -1.89 1.17
CA GLU A 204 17.58 -1.84 2.26
C GLU A 204 18.56 -0.68 2.12
N GLU A 205 18.96 -0.36 0.89
CA GLU A 205 19.88 0.72 0.57
C GLU A 205 19.30 2.09 0.93
N PHE A 206 18.00 2.28 0.70
CA PHE A 206 17.29 3.49 1.10
C PHE A 206 17.22 3.63 2.62
N VAL A 207 16.87 2.56 3.33
CA VAL A 207 16.82 2.56 4.79
C VAL A 207 18.22 2.78 5.39
N ALA A 208 19.26 2.20 4.81
CA ALA A 208 20.64 2.41 5.23
C ALA A 208 21.05 3.88 5.05
N HIS A 209 20.73 4.48 3.90
CA HIS A 209 20.95 5.90 3.67
C HIS A 209 20.18 6.76 4.68
N ALA A 210 18.88 6.50 4.87
CA ALA A 210 18.01 7.25 5.76
C ALA A 210 18.53 7.26 7.21
N ARG A 211 19.00 6.10 7.70
CA ARG A 211 19.63 5.98 9.04
C ARG A 211 20.91 6.79 9.17
N LEU A 212 21.70 6.93 8.10
CA LEU A 212 22.90 7.77 8.10
C LEU A 212 22.54 9.26 8.08
N ALA A 213 21.56 9.65 7.25
CA ALA A 213 21.11 11.03 7.13
C ALA A 213 20.37 11.53 8.38
N HIS A 214 19.61 10.65 9.05
CA HIS A 214 18.78 10.99 10.21
C HIS A 214 19.02 10.01 11.39
N PRO A 215 20.19 10.04 12.07
CA PRO A 215 20.60 9.02 13.05
C PRO A 215 19.72 8.90 14.31
N ARG A 216 18.82 9.86 14.54
CA ARG A 216 17.90 9.88 15.70
C ARG A 216 16.47 9.47 15.35
N VAL A 217 16.20 9.19 14.08
CA VAL A 217 14.86 8.86 13.58
C VAL A 217 14.79 7.34 13.35
N PRO A 218 13.72 6.66 13.78
CA PRO A 218 13.58 5.23 13.56
C PRO A 218 13.26 4.93 12.09
N PHE A 219 13.96 3.94 11.52
CA PHE A 219 13.68 3.40 10.19
C PHE A 219 13.68 1.87 10.19
N ARG A 220 12.79 1.25 9.43
CA ARG A 220 12.63 -0.20 9.30
C ARG A 220 12.71 -0.63 7.84
N VAL A 221 13.33 -1.79 7.63
CA VAL A 221 13.25 -2.48 6.34
C VAL A 221 11.99 -3.35 6.40
N GLY A 222 11.08 -3.17 5.44
CA GLY A 222 9.84 -3.93 5.35
C GLY A 222 8.92 -3.40 4.25
N SER A 223 8.09 -4.27 3.70
CA SER A 223 6.99 -3.91 2.79
C SER A 223 5.70 -3.62 3.57
N PHE A 224 4.64 -3.24 2.86
CA PHE A 224 3.31 -3.09 3.46
C PHE A 224 2.77 -4.40 4.05
N GLU A 225 3.23 -5.55 3.56
CA GLU A 225 2.83 -6.89 4.01
C GLU A 225 3.50 -7.28 5.33
N ASP A 226 4.66 -6.67 5.63
CA ASP A 226 5.44 -6.92 6.83
C ASP A 226 4.93 -6.14 8.06
N LEU A 227 3.85 -5.36 7.91
CA LEU A 227 3.24 -4.63 9.02
C LEU A 227 2.76 -5.64 10.09
N PRO A 228 3.34 -5.61 11.32
CA PRO A 228 3.04 -6.62 12.32
C PRO A 228 1.64 -6.44 12.90
N ASP A 229 0.95 -7.56 13.11
CA ASP A 229 -0.37 -7.58 13.74
C ASP A 229 -0.33 -6.87 15.12
N GLY A 230 -1.17 -5.84 15.28
CA GLY A 230 -1.35 -5.11 16.54
C GLY A 230 -0.45 -3.89 16.74
N GLU A 231 0.47 -3.56 15.82
CA GLU A 231 1.12 -2.24 15.81
C GLU A 231 0.19 -1.23 15.14
N THR A 232 -0.08 -0.10 15.82
CA THR A 232 -0.98 0.94 15.32
C THR A 232 -0.29 2.28 15.12
N TYR A 233 -0.74 3.01 14.10
CA TYR A 233 -0.22 4.33 13.74
C TYR A 233 -1.36 5.34 13.70
N GLY A 234 -1.17 6.49 14.35
CA GLY A 234 -2.12 7.60 14.32
C GLY A 234 -2.35 8.13 12.91
N GLY A 235 -1.37 7.97 12.03
CA GLY A 235 -1.58 8.16 10.61
C GLY A 235 -0.50 7.51 9.73
N VAL A 236 -0.85 7.31 8.47
CA VAL A 236 0.03 6.76 7.44
C VAL A 236 0.23 7.78 6.33
N LEU A 237 1.48 8.17 6.11
CA LEU A 237 1.91 8.90 4.92
C LEU A 237 2.35 7.88 3.86
N SER A 238 1.75 7.94 2.68
CA SER A 238 2.09 7.07 1.55
C SER A 238 2.28 7.94 0.31
N TRP A 239 3.47 8.54 0.20
CA TRP A 239 3.78 9.56 -0.79
C TRP A 239 4.43 8.96 -2.04
N TYR A 240 3.65 8.74 -3.10
CA TYR A 240 4.07 8.04 -4.34
C TYR A 240 4.58 6.61 -4.15
N SER A 241 4.30 5.97 -3.02
CA SER A 241 4.79 4.62 -2.72
C SER A 241 3.88 3.50 -3.25
N LEU A 242 2.61 3.79 -3.55
CA LEU A 242 1.65 2.82 -4.13
C LEU A 242 1.69 2.75 -5.65
N ILE A 243 2.38 3.68 -6.33
CA ILE A 243 2.26 3.86 -7.78
C ILE A 243 2.72 2.64 -8.60
N HIS A 244 3.57 1.80 -8.02
CA HIS A 244 4.14 0.62 -8.68
C HIS A 244 3.34 -0.66 -8.41
N LEU A 245 2.37 -0.60 -7.50
CA LEU A 245 1.53 -1.75 -7.18
C LEU A 245 0.44 -1.89 -8.25
N PRO A 246 0.15 -3.11 -8.75
CA PRO A 246 -1.02 -3.36 -9.55
C PRO A 246 -2.31 -3.08 -8.74
N PRO A 247 -3.45 -2.83 -9.41
CA PRO A 247 -4.67 -2.40 -8.73
C PRO A 247 -5.19 -3.34 -7.63
N SER A 248 -4.99 -4.64 -7.77
CA SER A 248 -5.33 -5.63 -6.75
C SER A 248 -4.47 -5.49 -5.49
N GLU A 249 -3.18 -5.22 -5.63
CA GLU A 249 -2.26 -5.04 -4.50
C GLU A 249 -2.46 -3.70 -3.80
N VAL A 250 -2.88 -2.64 -4.53
CA VAL A 250 -3.29 -1.37 -3.92
C VAL A 250 -4.47 -1.60 -2.98
N ARG A 251 -5.49 -2.34 -3.44
CA ARG A 251 -6.66 -2.73 -2.63
C ARG A 251 -6.24 -3.48 -1.36
N GLU A 252 -5.39 -4.49 -1.48
CA GLU A 252 -4.90 -5.24 -0.32
C GLU A 252 -4.08 -4.37 0.65
N THR A 253 -3.29 -3.44 0.12
CA THR A 253 -2.51 -2.49 0.91
C THR A 253 -3.40 -1.52 1.69
N LEU A 254 -4.49 -1.02 1.09
CA LEU A 254 -5.44 -0.17 1.82
C LEU A 254 -6.19 -0.92 2.92
N ALA A 255 -6.47 -2.22 2.75
CA ALA A 255 -6.98 -3.07 3.82
C ALA A 255 -5.97 -3.18 4.99
N ARG A 256 -4.66 -3.31 4.68
CA ARG A 256 -3.61 -3.28 5.72
C ARG A 256 -3.51 -1.92 6.42
N PHE A 257 -3.69 -0.82 5.70
CA PHE A 257 -3.74 0.51 6.30
C PHE A 257 -4.95 0.63 7.25
N ARG A 258 -6.12 0.14 6.86
CA ARG A 258 -7.30 0.08 7.73
C ARG A 258 -7.01 -0.67 9.04
N ASP A 259 -6.36 -1.83 8.96
CA ASP A 259 -6.08 -2.65 10.14
C ASP A 259 -5.02 -2.04 11.08
N THR A 260 -4.15 -1.17 10.57
CA THR A 260 -3.05 -0.55 11.34
C THR A 260 -3.34 0.89 11.78
N VAL A 261 -4.26 1.58 11.13
CA VAL A 261 -4.70 2.91 11.55
C VAL A 261 -5.91 2.73 12.48
N PRO A 262 -5.90 3.21 13.74
CA PRO A 262 -7.09 3.11 14.59
C PRO A 262 -8.17 4.08 14.10
N TYR A 263 -9.42 3.88 14.52
CA TYR A 263 -10.49 4.84 14.25
C TYR A 263 -10.11 6.24 14.75
N GLY A 264 -10.39 7.26 13.92
CA GLY A 264 -9.96 8.65 14.10
C GLY A 264 -8.54 8.94 13.60
N GLY A 265 -7.73 7.91 13.30
CA GLY A 265 -6.46 8.06 12.59
C GLY A 265 -6.68 8.36 11.11
N SER A 266 -5.63 8.75 10.38
CA SER A 266 -5.78 9.18 8.98
C SER A 266 -4.67 8.71 8.05
N VAL A 267 -4.99 8.61 6.76
CA VAL A 267 -4.05 8.30 5.69
C VAL A 267 -3.91 9.51 4.77
N LEU A 268 -2.70 9.74 4.27
CA LEU A 268 -2.40 10.74 3.25
C LEU A 268 -1.69 10.05 2.08
N LEU A 269 -2.35 10.02 0.93
CA LEU A 269 -1.87 9.38 -0.30
C LEU A 269 -1.47 10.44 -1.32
N GLY A 270 -0.29 10.31 -1.92
CA GLY A 270 0.11 11.03 -3.12
C GLY A 270 0.32 10.05 -4.28
N PHE A 271 -0.27 10.32 -5.46
CA PHE A 271 -0.22 9.40 -6.60
C PHE A 271 -0.39 10.15 -7.94
N PHE A 272 -0.15 9.46 -9.06
CA PHE A 272 -0.41 10.00 -10.39
C PHE A 272 -1.87 9.78 -10.78
N THR A 273 -2.48 10.77 -11.43
CA THR A 273 -3.89 10.71 -11.82
C THR A 273 -4.13 10.94 -13.31
N ALA A 274 -5.21 10.35 -13.80
CA ALA A 274 -5.77 10.51 -15.13
C ALA A 274 -7.28 10.15 -15.08
N ASP A 275 -8.00 10.33 -16.18
CA ASP A 275 -9.44 10.03 -16.22
C ASP A 275 -9.74 8.51 -16.30
N GLU A 276 -8.74 7.70 -16.66
CA GLU A 276 -8.83 6.24 -16.72
C GLU A 276 -7.67 5.59 -15.95
N LEU A 277 -7.93 4.42 -15.36
CA LEU A 277 -6.91 3.60 -14.69
C LEU A 277 -6.08 2.87 -15.76
N GLU A 278 -4.82 3.24 -15.90
CA GLU A 278 -3.90 2.63 -16.87
C GLU A 278 -2.47 2.51 -16.33
N PRO A 279 -1.73 1.47 -16.73
CA PRO A 279 -0.30 1.40 -16.49
C PRO A 279 0.46 2.34 -17.44
N PHE A 280 1.62 2.82 -17.02
CA PHE A 280 2.52 3.60 -17.86
C PHE A 280 3.99 3.35 -17.52
N ASP A 281 4.86 3.63 -18.49
CA ASP A 281 6.31 3.55 -18.31
C ASP A 281 6.79 4.65 -17.35
N HIS A 282 7.25 4.25 -16.17
CA HIS A 282 7.89 5.12 -15.21
C HIS A 282 9.39 4.79 -15.09
N LEU A 283 10.19 5.76 -14.66
CA LEU A 283 11.66 5.72 -14.72
C LEU A 283 12.29 4.51 -14.00
N VAL A 284 11.60 3.95 -13.01
CA VAL A 284 12.10 2.82 -12.21
C VAL A 284 11.45 1.51 -12.64
N ALA A 285 10.14 1.38 -12.46
CA ALA A 285 9.33 0.24 -12.91
C ALA A 285 8.03 0.77 -13.54
N PRO A 286 7.23 -0.05 -14.24
CA PRO A 286 5.88 0.36 -14.63
C PRO A 286 5.12 0.92 -13.42
N ALA A 287 4.37 1.99 -13.64
CA ALA A 287 3.54 2.61 -12.61
C ALA A 287 2.11 2.75 -13.11
N TRP A 288 1.20 3.11 -12.22
CA TRP A 288 -0.22 3.26 -12.50
C TRP A 288 -0.66 4.70 -12.29
N VAL A 289 -1.52 5.19 -13.19
CA VAL A 289 -2.34 6.38 -12.94
C VAL A 289 -3.71 5.94 -12.45
N TRP A 290 -4.29 6.67 -11.51
CA TRP A 290 -5.62 6.38 -10.97
C TRP A 290 -6.57 7.56 -11.17
N PRO A 291 -7.82 7.31 -11.62
CA PRO A 291 -8.89 8.27 -11.41
C PRO A 291 -9.06 8.56 -9.93
N VAL A 292 -9.16 9.83 -9.56
CA VAL A 292 -9.28 10.23 -8.15
C VAL A 292 -10.50 9.57 -7.53
N GLU A 293 -11.61 9.54 -8.26
CA GLU A 293 -12.87 8.95 -7.86
C GLU A 293 -12.74 7.45 -7.54
N GLN A 294 -11.99 6.69 -8.36
CA GLN A 294 -11.76 5.26 -8.09
C GLN A 294 -10.89 5.02 -6.86
N MET A 295 -9.90 5.87 -6.60
CA MET A 295 -9.10 5.80 -5.37
C MET A 295 -9.94 6.11 -4.13
N ILE A 296 -10.88 7.07 -4.25
CA ILE A 296 -11.82 7.42 -3.19
C ILE A 296 -12.77 6.26 -2.90
N GLU A 297 -13.39 5.68 -3.93
CA GLU A 297 -14.26 4.51 -3.79
C GLU A 297 -13.53 3.37 -3.06
N LEU A 298 -12.27 3.13 -3.42
CA LEU A 298 -11.45 2.10 -2.78
C LEU A 298 -11.14 2.41 -1.30
N LEU A 299 -10.86 3.68 -0.97
CA LEU A 299 -10.68 4.12 0.41
C LEU A 299 -11.97 3.93 1.22
N GLU A 300 -13.13 4.30 0.67
CA GLU A 300 -14.44 4.15 1.31
C GLU A 300 -14.80 2.68 1.54
N GLU A 301 -14.48 1.78 0.59
CA GLU A 301 -14.59 0.32 0.76
C GLU A 301 -13.76 -0.21 1.94
N HIS A 302 -12.73 0.53 2.36
CA HIS A 302 -11.84 0.21 3.47
C HIS A 302 -12.03 1.12 4.68
N GLU A 303 -13.25 1.64 4.88
CA GLU A 303 -13.64 2.45 6.05
C GLU A 303 -12.90 3.80 6.17
N PHE A 304 -12.29 4.29 5.09
CA PHE A 304 -11.69 5.61 5.07
C PHE A 304 -12.64 6.64 4.47
N GLU A 305 -13.06 7.61 5.28
CA GLU A 305 -13.83 8.77 4.81
C GLU A 305 -12.88 9.86 4.31
N VAL A 306 -13.09 10.30 3.07
CA VAL A 306 -12.23 11.33 2.45
C VAL A 306 -12.54 12.71 3.01
N LEU A 307 -11.52 13.34 3.61
CA LEU A 307 -11.61 14.70 4.16
C LEU A 307 -11.17 15.76 3.15
N HIS A 308 -10.23 15.40 2.27
CA HIS A 308 -9.66 16.31 1.31
C HIS A 308 -9.16 15.55 0.08
N GLN A 309 -9.35 16.14 -1.09
CA GLN A 309 -8.75 15.71 -2.33
C GLN A 309 -8.24 16.92 -3.10
N GLU A 310 -7.11 16.75 -3.78
CA GLU A 310 -6.55 17.74 -4.70
C GLU A 310 -6.08 17.05 -5.97
N ARG A 311 -6.32 17.66 -7.13
CA ARG A 311 -5.76 17.28 -8.44
C ARG A 311 -4.96 18.46 -8.97
N ARG A 312 -3.69 18.25 -9.30
CA ARG A 312 -2.75 19.31 -9.71
C ARG A 312 -1.97 18.91 -10.96
N GLN A 313 -1.87 19.86 -11.90
CA GLN A 313 -1.02 19.78 -13.08
C GLN A 313 0.11 20.80 -12.96
N ASP A 314 1.33 20.33 -12.68
CA ASP A 314 2.47 21.22 -12.54
C ASP A 314 3.04 21.62 -13.91
N PRO A 315 3.45 22.89 -14.12
CA PRO A 315 4.01 23.34 -15.39
C PRO A 315 5.26 22.54 -15.79
N GLY A 316 5.23 21.92 -16.97
CA GLY A 316 6.37 21.15 -17.49
C GLY A 316 6.45 19.71 -16.99
N VAL A 317 5.56 19.28 -16.10
CA VAL A 317 5.42 17.87 -15.71
C VAL A 317 4.38 17.20 -16.60
N ARG A 318 4.72 16.02 -17.15
CA ARG A 318 3.88 15.37 -18.16
C ARG A 318 2.59 14.77 -17.59
N ARG A 319 2.59 14.38 -16.32
CA ARG A 319 1.48 13.68 -15.67
C ARG A 319 0.91 14.56 -14.57
N GLU A 320 -0.39 14.42 -14.36
CA GLU A 320 -1.09 15.06 -13.26
C GLU A 320 -0.91 14.25 -11.98
N HIS A 321 -0.99 14.97 -10.88
CA HIS A 321 -0.79 14.42 -9.54
C HIS A 321 -2.09 14.61 -8.76
N ALA A 322 -2.41 13.63 -7.93
CA ALA A 322 -3.51 13.72 -7.00
C ALA A 322 -3.04 13.43 -5.58
N VAL A 323 -3.75 14.05 -4.65
CA VAL A 323 -3.58 13.86 -3.22
C VAL A 323 -4.94 13.56 -2.61
N VAL A 324 -5.00 12.58 -1.72
CA VAL A 324 -6.19 12.28 -0.93
C VAL A 324 -5.80 12.16 0.55
N VAL A 325 -6.51 12.90 1.40
CA VAL A 325 -6.50 12.72 2.86
C VAL A 325 -7.80 12.04 3.25
N ALA A 326 -7.70 10.91 3.93
CA ALA A 326 -8.86 10.20 4.43
C ALA A 326 -8.69 9.80 5.90
N VAL A 327 -9.77 9.82 6.66
CA VAL A 327 -9.79 9.45 8.08
C VAL A 327 -10.43 8.08 8.22
N HIS A 328 -9.81 7.20 9.01
CA HIS A 328 -10.41 5.92 9.33
C HIS A 328 -11.60 6.18 10.26
N ARG A 329 -12.79 5.97 9.76
CA ARG A 329 -14.03 6.08 10.53
C ARG A 329 -14.76 4.76 10.41
N ARG A 330 -15.49 4.38 11.44
CA ARG A 330 -16.46 3.31 11.27
C ARG A 330 -17.42 3.74 10.18
N THR A 331 -17.32 3.13 9.01
CA THR A 331 -18.40 3.21 8.03
C THR A 331 -19.46 2.25 8.54
N ARG A 332 -20.29 2.70 9.49
CA ARG A 332 -21.54 2.00 9.82
C ARG A 332 -22.57 2.28 8.73
N GLY A 333 -22.18 1.96 7.50
CA GLY A 333 -23.11 1.77 6.41
C GLY A 333 -23.79 0.42 6.63
N PHE A 334 -25.10 0.43 6.82
CA PHE A 334 -25.95 -0.76 6.72
C PHE A 334 -25.75 -1.40 5.34
N HIS A 335 -24.69 -2.19 5.19
CA HIS A 335 -24.50 -3.03 4.02
C HIS A 335 -25.61 -4.07 4.04
N ALA A 336 -26.37 -4.10 2.95
CA ALA A 336 -27.50 -5.00 2.74
C ALA A 336 -27.03 -6.47 2.66
N SER A 337 -26.72 -7.05 3.82
CA SER A 337 -26.21 -8.42 3.95
C SER A 337 -26.89 -9.10 5.14
N GLY A 338 -28.19 -9.37 5.01
CA GLY A 338 -28.96 -10.21 5.93
C GLY A 338 -29.65 -9.47 7.09
N PRO A 339 -30.56 -10.15 7.81
CA PRO A 339 -31.27 -9.57 8.94
C PRO A 339 -30.31 -9.38 10.13
N GLN A 340 -30.19 -8.15 10.62
CA GLN A 340 -29.43 -7.82 11.83
C GLN A 340 -30.37 -7.53 13.00
N ARG A 341 -29.96 -7.97 14.20
CA ARG A 341 -30.68 -7.70 15.45
C ARG A 341 -29.95 -6.64 16.26
N LEU A 342 -30.70 -5.62 16.65
CA LEU A 342 -30.26 -4.54 17.52
C LEU A 342 -30.97 -4.69 18.86
N ARG A 343 -30.33 -4.25 19.94
CA ARG A 343 -30.93 -4.16 21.27
C ARG A 343 -31.11 -2.69 21.64
N MET A 344 -32.22 -2.39 22.29
CA MET A 344 -32.53 -1.08 22.85
C MET A 344 -32.82 -1.25 24.35
N PHE A 345 -32.02 -0.63 25.21
CA PHE A 345 -32.13 -0.64 26.67
C PHE A 345 -31.39 0.55 27.26
N ASN A 346 -31.43 0.85 28.55
CA ASN A 346 -30.59 1.90 29.12
C ASN A 346 -29.39 1.29 29.86
N GLU A 347 -28.21 1.91 29.77
CA GLU A 347 -27.02 1.52 30.51
C GLU A 347 -26.31 2.75 31.05
N TYR A 348 -25.72 2.62 32.23
CA TYR A 348 -25.03 3.72 32.89
C TYR A 348 -23.83 4.22 32.08
N GLY A 349 -23.78 5.54 31.89
CA GLY A 349 -22.69 6.17 31.15
C GLY A 349 -22.78 6.01 29.64
N VAL A 350 -23.92 5.52 29.14
CA VAL A 350 -24.23 5.43 27.71
C VAL A 350 -25.38 6.38 27.41
N ASP A 351 -25.12 7.38 26.56
CA ASP A 351 -26.13 8.37 26.18
C ASP A 351 -27.04 7.87 25.04
N TRP A 352 -26.54 6.96 24.20
CA TRP A 352 -27.28 6.38 23.07
C TRP A 352 -27.67 4.93 23.33
N PRO A 353 -28.97 4.63 23.56
CA PRO A 353 -29.44 3.35 24.07
C PRO A 353 -29.60 2.28 22.96
N PHE A 354 -28.59 2.07 22.13
CA PHE A 354 -28.58 1.02 21.11
C PHE A 354 -27.29 0.19 21.11
N TRP A 355 -27.45 -1.12 20.91
CA TRP A 355 -26.36 -2.09 20.84
C TRP A 355 -26.55 -3.04 19.67
N ASP A 356 -25.45 -3.40 19.03
CA ASP A 356 -25.37 -4.52 18.09
C ASP A 356 -24.72 -5.74 18.77
N ASP A 357 -24.28 -6.71 17.96
CA ASP A 357 -23.55 -7.89 18.45
C ASP A 357 -22.12 -7.54 18.92
N ASP A 358 -21.57 -6.41 18.49
CA ASP A 358 -20.19 -5.96 18.75
C ASP A 358 -20.08 -4.93 19.89
N GLY A 359 -21.19 -4.33 20.33
CA GLY A 359 -21.24 -3.46 21.50
C GLY A 359 -22.16 -2.24 21.35
N PRO A 360 -21.92 -1.16 22.14
CA PRO A 360 -22.73 0.05 22.07
C PRO A 360 -22.59 0.75 20.71
N MET A 361 -23.63 1.48 20.32
CA MET A 361 -23.66 2.25 19.09
C MET A 361 -23.48 3.75 19.28
N ASP A 362 -23.00 4.41 18.23
CA ASP A 362 -23.01 5.86 18.12
C ASP A 362 -24.34 6.33 17.52
N VAL A 363 -24.69 7.58 17.80
CA VAL A 363 -25.96 8.17 17.39
C VAL A 363 -26.14 8.22 15.87
N ASP A 364 -25.04 8.39 15.14
CA ASP A 364 -25.01 8.53 13.68
C ASP A 364 -25.16 7.18 12.95
N ASP A 365 -25.13 6.07 13.71
CA ASP A 365 -25.16 4.72 13.15
C ASP A 365 -26.56 4.20 12.85
N LEU A 366 -27.61 4.92 13.23
CA LEU A 366 -28.98 4.58 12.89
C LEU A 366 -29.58 5.72 12.07
N PRO A 367 -30.19 5.45 10.90
CA PRO A 367 -30.78 6.47 10.04
C PRO A 367 -32.14 6.95 10.57
N LEU A 368 -32.19 7.33 11.85
CA LEU A 368 -33.41 7.81 12.50
C LEU A 368 -33.63 9.29 12.19
N PRO A 369 -34.89 9.73 12.03
CA PRO A 369 -35.21 11.16 11.93
C PRO A 369 -34.68 11.92 13.15
N GLU A 370 -34.13 13.12 12.94
CA GLU A 370 -33.53 13.97 14.00
C GLU A 370 -34.43 14.16 15.23
N GLU A 371 -35.74 14.31 15.01
CA GLU A 371 -36.72 14.44 16.09
C GLU A 371 -36.88 13.16 16.93
N LEU A 372 -36.80 11.99 16.29
CA LEU A 372 -36.85 10.70 16.96
C LEU A 372 -35.55 10.44 17.73
N THR A 373 -34.41 10.73 17.11
CA THR A 373 -33.08 10.68 17.74
C THR A 373 -33.05 11.53 19.02
N SER A 374 -33.53 12.77 18.91
CA SER A 374 -33.58 13.70 20.05
C SER A 374 -34.48 13.21 21.19
N ARG A 375 -35.56 12.49 20.87
CA ARG A 375 -36.45 11.90 21.89
C ARG A 375 -35.83 10.70 22.58
N VAL A 376 -35.15 9.84 21.83
CA VAL A 376 -34.40 8.71 22.40
C VAL A 376 -33.31 9.20 23.36
N LEU A 377 -32.53 10.21 22.96
CA LEU A 377 -31.51 10.81 23.84
C LEU A 377 -32.11 11.38 25.13
N ARG A 378 -33.26 12.05 25.05
CA ARG A 378 -33.95 12.57 26.25
C ARG A 378 -34.45 11.45 27.16
N TRP A 379 -34.95 10.37 26.59
CA TRP A 379 -35.39 9.21 27.35
C TRP A 379 -34.23 8.54 28.11
N ALA A 380 -33.09 8.33 27.43
CA ALA A 380 -31.87 7.82 28.07
C ALA A 380 -31.31 8.77 29.14
N ALA A 381 -31.32 10.08 28.88
CA ALA A 381 -30.94 11.09 29.88
C ALA A 381 -31.86 11.05 31.11
N GLY A 382 -33.18 10.88 30.92
CA GLY A 382 -34.13 10.72 32.01
C GLY A 382 -33.82 9.51 32.89
N PHE A 383 -33.42 8.38 32.30
CA PHE A 383 -32.90 7.23 33.05
C PHE A 383 -31.65 7.61 33.87
N ASN A 384 -30.64 8.23 33.23
CA ASN A 384 -29.38 8.57 33.90
C ASN A 384 -29.57 9.58 35.06
N ASP A 385 -30.55 10.48 34.93
CA ASP A 385 -30.86 11.51 35.93
C ASP A 385 -31.71 10.98 37.10
N GLU A 386 -32.67 10.10 36.82
CA GLU A 386 -33.70 9.71 37.80
C GLU A 386 -33.53 8.30 38.39
N PHE A 387 -32.91 7.36 37.66
CA PHE A 387 -32.78 5.97 38.10
C PHE A 387 -31.47 5.71 38.87
N ASP A 388 -31.60 5.16 40.07
CA ASP A 388 -30.48 4.79 40.93
C ASP A 388 -30.39 3.26 41.06
N TRP A 389 -29.21 2.67 40.85
CA TRP A 389 -29.06 1.21 40.79
C TRP A 389 -29.34 0.51 42.13
N ASP A 390 -29.15 1.20 43.25
CA ASP A 390 -29.39 0.66 44.60
C ASP A 390 -30.84 0.88 45.03
N ARG A 391 -31.46 1.99 44.59
CA ARG A 391 -32.79 2.41 45.07
C ARG A 391 -33.92 2.23 44.06
N GLY A 392 -33.62 2.13 42.78
CA GLY A 392 -34.59 2.15 41.69
C GLY A 392 -35.20 3.54 41.44
N TRP A 393 -36.34 3.57 40.74
CA TRP A 393 -37.06 4.80 40.43
C TRP A 393 -37.61 5.50 41.68
N PRO A 394 -37.68 6.84 41.72
CA PRO A 394 -38.16 7.56 42.90
C PRO A 394 -39.64 7.31 43.20
N SER A 395 -40.42 6.88 42.20
CA SER A 395 -41.81 6.44 42.37
C SER A 395 -42.22 5.44 41.29
N ALA A 396 -43.28 4.65 41.57
CA ALA A 396 -43.87 3.76 40.59
C ALA A 396 -44.44 4.53 39.38
N ALA A 397 -44.96 5.74 39.61
CA ALA A 397 -45.49 6.59 38.54
C ALA A 397 -44.39 7.02 37.55
N GLN A 398 -43.18 7.35 38.03
CA GLN A 398 -42.05 7.71 37.17
C GLN A 398 -41.55 6.50 36.38
N ARG A 399 -41.38 5.35 37.06
CA ARG A 399 -41.06 4.09 36.37
C ARG A 399 -42.06 3.78 35.26
N ASP A 400 -43.36 3.83 35.57
CA ASP A 400 -44.41 3.47 34.62
C ASP A 400 -44.45 4.43 33.43
N ALA A 401 -44.18 5.73 33.66
CA ALA A 401 -44.04 6.73 32.61
C ALA A 401 -42.81 6.45 31.71
N HIS A 402 -41.64 6.17 32.30
CA HIS A 402 -40.42 5.83 31.57
C HIS A 402 -40.56 4.57 30.72
N VAL A 403 -41.16 3.52 31.29
CA VAL A 403 -41.44 2.25 30.58
C VAL A 403 -42.43 2.47 29.43
N ALA A 404 -43.48 3.27 29.65
CA ALA A 404 -44.45 3.60 28.60
C ALA A 404 -43.80 4.37 27.43
N GLU A 405 -42.92 5.34 27.74
CA GLU A 405 -42.14 6.07 26.74
C GLU A 405 -41.18 5.15 25.98
N GLY A 406 -40.45 4.27 26.67
CA GLY A 406 -39.56 3.29 26.05
C GLY A 406 -40.29 2.38 25.05
N HIS A 407 -41.47 1.86 25.41
CA HIS A 407 -42.30 1.09 24.49
C HIS A 407 -42.82 1.91 23.29
N GLN A 408 -43.07 3.21 23.47
CA GLN A 408 -43.48 4.08 22.39
C GLN A 408 -42.31 4.33 21.42
N LEU A 409 -41.15 4.72 21.95
CA LEU A 409 -39.95 4.95 21.17
C LEU A 409 -39.53 3.70 20.40
N PHE A 410 -39.55 2.53 21.05
CA PHE A 410 -39.30 1.26 20.39
C PHE A 410 -40.14 1.05 19.12
N ARG A 411 -41.45 1.30 19.18
CA ARG A 411 -42.34 1.14 18.02
C ARG A 411 -42.01 2.12 16.90
N GLU A 412 -41.71 3.37 17.27
CA GLU A 412 -41.40 4.42 16.31
C GLU A 412 -40.03 4.19 15.64
N VAL A 413 -39.04 3.75 16.42
CA VAL A 413 -37.72 3.33 15.93
C VAL A 413 -37.85 2.15 14.98
N GLN A 414 -38.53 1.08 15.41
CA GLN A 414 -38.70 -0.11 14.56
C GLN A 414 -39.43 0.22 13.24
N ALA A 415 -40.34 1.20 13.24
CA ALA A 415 -41.03 1.66 12.05
C ALA A 415 -40.17 2.57 11.15
N ALA A 416 -39.20 3.29 11.72
CA ALA A 416 -38.30 4.17 10.99
C ALA A 416 -37.10 3.43 10.37
N LEU A 417 -36.72 2.27 10.92
CA LEU A 417 -35.57 1.50 10.45
C LEU A 417 -35.88 0.71 9.16
N PRO A 418 -34.86 0.48 8.30
CA PRO A 418 -34.95 -0.46 7.19
C PRO A 418 -35.41 -1.86 7.61
N ALA A 419 -36.13 -2.55 6.73
CA ALA A 419 -36.73 -3.87 7.01
C ALA A 419 -35.74 -5.00 7.35
N HIS A 420 -34.44 -4.81 7.06
CA HIS A 420 -33.39 -5.76 7.42
C HIS A 420 -32.90 -5.58 8.87
N LEU A 421 -33.37 -4.57 9.59
CA LEU A 421 -33.03 -4.30 10.99
C LEU A 421 -34.23 -4.60 11.89
N THR A 422 -33.98 -5.43 12.90
CA THR A 422 -34.95 -5.71 13.95
C THR A 422 -34.40 -5.24 15.27
N VAL A 423 -35.20 -4.50 16.03
CA VAL A 423 -34.86 -4.05 17.38
C VAL A 423 -35.56 -4.96 18.38
N GLU A 424 -34.86 -5.31 19.45
CA GLU A 424 -35.41 -5.91 20.65
C GLU A 424 -35.29 -4.91 21.79
N LEU A 425 -36.41 -4.61 22.45
CA LEU A 425 -36.44 -3.72 23.61
C LEU A 425 -36.26 -4.54 24.89
N ASP A 426 -35.25 -4.19 25.69
CA ASP A 426 -35.05 -4.70 27.04
C ASP A 426 -35.17 -3.55 28.05
N LEU A 427 -36.03 -3.72 29.05
CA LEU A 427 -36.30 -2.73 30.09
C LEU A 427 -36.07 -3.42 31.43
N TRP A 428 -34.82 -3.42 31.89
CA TRP A 428 -34.42 -4.07 33.13
C TRP A 428 -34.67 -3.18 34.35
N GLU A 429 -34.73 -1.86 34.15
CA GLU A 429 -34.90 -0.81 35.16
C GLU A 429 -36.32 -0.72 35.78
N THR A 430 -36.84 -1.82 36.31
CA THR A 430 -38.24 -1.92 36.79
C THR A 430 -38.41 -1.77 38.32
N ILE A 431 -37.31 -1.57 39.05
CA ILE A 431 -37.27 -1.46 40.52
C ILE A 431 -37.71 -0.06 40.98
N VAL A 432 -38.40 0.04 42.12
CA VAL A 432 -38.93 1.30 42.70
C VAL A 432 -38.45 1.47 44.14
N ALA A 433 -38.08 2.70 44.50
CA ALA A 433 -37.59 3.04 45.84
C ALA A 433 -38.68 2.87 46.92
N PRO A 434 -38.30 2.38 48.11
CA PRO A 434 -39.24 2.24 49.21
C PRO A 434 -39.76 3.62 49.66
N PRO A 435 -41.04 3.73 50.05
CA PRO A 435 -41.66 5.02 50.38
C PRO A 435 -40.93 5.70 51.54
N GLY A 436 -40.44 6.93 51.31
CA GLY A 436 -39.78 7.78 52.31
C GLY A 436 -38.32 8.15 52.03
N SER A 437 -37.70 7.66 50.95
CA SER A 437 -36.36 8.10 50.52
C SER A 437 -36.42 9.44 49.78
N VAL A 438 -35.88 10.51 50.37
CA VAL A 438 -35.68 11.79 49.68
C VAL A 438 -34.25 11.87 49.14
N SER A 439 -34.09 12.13 47.85
CA SER A 439 -32.78 12.36 47.23
C SER A 439 -32.27 13.77 47.52
N PRO A 440 -31.00 13.97 47.90
CA PRO A 440 -30.38 15.29 47.87
C PRO A 440 -30.08 15.71 46.42
N PRO A 441 -30.07 17.01 46.08
CA PRO A 441 -29.76 17.45 44.72
C PRO A 441 -28.31 17.09 44.36
N ARG A 442 -28.11 16.40 43.24
CA ARG A 442 -26.77 16.15 42.69
C ARG A 442 -26.25 17.47 42.09
N GLY A 443 -25.11 17.94 42.60
CA GLY A 443 -24.45 19.18 42.18
C GLY A 443 -23.86 19.06 40.77
N ARG A 444 -23.97 20.15 40.00
CA ARG A 444 -23.48 20.29 38.61
C ARG A 444 -21.98 20.14 38.48
#